data_AF-A0A3S0CJZ8-F1
#
_entry.id   AF-A0A3S0CJZ8-F1
#
_cell.length_a   1.000
_cell.length_b   1.000
_cell.length_c   1.000
_cell.angle_alpha   90.00
_cell.angle_beta   90.00
_cell.angle_gamma   90.00
#
_symmetry.space_group_name_H-M   'P 1'
#
loop_
_entity.id
_entity.type
_entity.pdbx_description
1 polymer ?
#
loop_
_entity_poly.entity_id
_entity_poly.type
_entity_poly.pdbx_seq_one_letter_code
_entity_poly.pdbx_strand_id
1 'polypeptide(L)'
;MNKRDFLVHSGGLVLTNTAISAPLGMGPRPAQAASAQAHWEALQGQVFACQTRLGRPIELTLSAVNTGAHHAPLSGQAQFTVSFEGPRGRPLQEGIYALQHPQAGTTALHLTPVAHGEFITYDAHFNLLS
;
A
#
# COMPACT_ATOMS: atom_id res chain seq x y z
N MET A 1 -52.06 -43.91 34.02
CA MET A 1 -51.46 -44.13 32.68
C MET A 1 -50.77 -42.82 32.26
N ASN A 2 -49.44 -42.72 32.08
CA ASN A 2 -48.61 -43.21 30.94
C ASN A 2 -49.08 -42.62 29.59
N LYS A 3 -48.30 -41.97 28.70
CA LYS A 3 -46.85 -41.69 28.51
C LYS A 3 -46.75 -40.43 27.59
N ARG A 4 -45.85 -39.46 27.89
CA ARG A 4 -44.61 -39.12 27.12
C ARG A 4 -44.91 -38.73 25.65
N ASP A 5 -44.56 -37.57 25.13
CA ASP A 5 -43.25 -36.90 25.14
C ASP A 5 -43.46 -35.55 24.42
N PHE A 6 -42.88 -34.44 24.90
CA PHE A 6 -42.17 -33.45 24.07
C PHE A 6 -41.51 -32.44 25.00
N LEU A 7 -40.22 -32.71 25.21
CA LEU A 7 -39.31 -32.07 26.14
C LEU A 7 -38.67 -30.83 25.50
N VAL A 8 -38.76 -29.70 26.21
CA VAL A 8 -37.77 -28.62 26.36
C VAL A 8 -37.41 -27.77 25.13
N HIS A 9 -37.92 -26.54 25.17
CA HIS A 9 -37.32 -25.38 24.51
C HIS A 9 -36.05 -24.91 25.24
N SER A 10 -35.11 -24.46 24.41
CA SER A 10 -34.13 -23.39 24.67
C SER A 10 -33.08 -23.61 25.77
N GLY A 11 -32.04 -24.35 25.40
CA GLY A 11 -30.69 -24.18 25.95
C GLY A 11 -29.69 -24.69 24.92
N GLY A 12 -28.76 -23.84 24.47
CA GLY A 12 -27.68 -24.30 23.60
C GLY A 12 -27.27 -23.30 22.53
N LEU A 13 -26.32 -22.45 22.91
CA LEU A 13 -25.48 -21.65 22.04
C LEU A 13 -24.78 -22.60 21.05
N VAL A 14 -25.08 -22.52 19.75
CA VAL A 14 -24.33 -23.22 18.70
C VAL A 14 -23.74 -22.19 17.78
N LEU A 15 -22.44 -21.98 17.98
CA LEU A 15 -21.52 -21.31 17.07
C LEU A 15 -21.65 -21.96 15.69
N THR A 16 -22.18 -21.22 14.72
CA THR A 16 -22.08 -21.59 13.32
C THR A 16 -20.62 -21.50 12.92
N ASN A 17 -19.96 -22.65 12.99
CA ASN A 17 -18.60 -22.87 12.54
C ASN A 17 -18.57 -22.63 11.02
N THR A 18 -18.08 -21.45 10.63
CA THR A 18 -17.72 -21.12 9.26
C THR A 18 -16.74 -22.18 8.78
N ALA A 19 -17.20 -23.09 7.93
CA ALA A 19 -16.32 -23.97 7.16
C ALA A 19 -15.64 -23.11 6.09
N ILE A 20 -14.61 -22.36 6.50
CA ILE A 20 -13.66 -21.75 5.59
C ILE A 20 -12.76 -22.89 5.13
N SER A 21 -13.06 -23.43 3.95
CA SER A 21 -12.14 -24.30 3.23
C SER A 21 -10.85 -23.51 3.01
N ALA A 22 -9.86 -23.72 3.86
CA ALA A 22 -8.51 -23.22 3.65
C ALA A 22 -7.83 -24.16 2.63
N PRO A 23 -7.50 -23.71 1.40
CA PRO A 23 -6.53 -24.44 0.60
C PRO A 23 -5.17 -24.32 1.30
N LEU A 24 -4.71 -25.43 1.84
CA LEU A 24 -3.30 -25.65 2.17
C LEU A 24 -2.51 -25.54 0.86
N GLY A 25 -1.77 -24.45 0.70
CA GLY A 25 -0.77 -24.31 -0.36
C GLY A 25 -0.94 -23.07 -1.23
N MET A 26 -0.47 -21.93 -0.73
CA MET A 26 0.25 -20.87 -1.47
C MET A 26 0.40 -19.69 -0.51
N GLY A 27 1.64 -19.24 -0.29
CA GLY A 27 1.90 -18.07 0.55
C GLY A 27 1.12 -16.83 0.09
N PRO A 28 0.84 -15.87 0.99
CA PRO A 28 0.15 -14.64 0.61
C PRO A 28 1.10 -13.78 -0.23
N ARG A 29 1.05 -13.88 -1.57
CA ARG A 29 2.19 -13.45 -2.41
C ARG A 29 1.87 -12.44 -3.53
N PRO A 30 0.76 -12.53 -4.29
CA PRO A 30 0.37 -11.47 -5.25
C PRO A 30 -0.69 -10.48 -4.70
N ALA A 31 -1.51 -10.91 -3.74
CA ALA A 31 -2.61 -10.10 -3.22
C ALA A 31 -2.12 -8.89 -2.40
N GLN A 32 -0.99 -9.02 -1.69
CA GLN A 32 -0.40 -7.90 -0.95
C GLN A 32 0.15 -6.82 -1.87
N ALA A 33 0.77 -7.21 -3.00
CA ALA A 33 1.26 -6.27 -3.99
C ALA A 33 0.15 -5.50 -4.68
N ALA A 34 -0.90 -6.22 -5.10
CA ALA A 34 -2.09 -5.60 -5.64
C ALA A 34 -2.74 -4.64 -4.62
N SER A 35 -2.78 -5.01 -3.33
CA SER A 35 -3.35 -4.14 -2.29
C SER A 35 -2.51 -2.89 -2.00
N ALA A 36 -1.17 -3.00 -2.01
CA ALA A 36 -0.27 -1.88 -1.79
C ALA A 36 -0.33 -0.91 -2.96
N GLN A 37 -0.33 -1.44 -4.19
CA GLN A 37 -0.49 -0.65 -5.40
C GLN A 37 -1.85 0.07 -5.43
N ALA A 38 -2.95 -0.67 -5.23
CA ALA A 38 -4.29 -0.09 -5.23
C ALA A 38 -4.45 1.01 -4.16
N HIS A 39 -3.76 0.87 -3.03
CA HIS A 39 -3.71 1.91 -2.01
C HIS A 39 -3.06 3.20 -2.53
N TRP A 40 -1.95 3.11 -3.26
CA TRP A 40 -1.29 4.27 -3.84
C TRP A 40 -2.06 4.87 -5.02
N GLU A 41 -2.67 4.03 -5.86
CA GLU A 41 -3.53 4.48 -6.96
C GLU A 41 -4.72 5.30 -6.44
N ALA A 42 -5.31 4.90 -5.31
CA ALA A 42 -6.38 5.66 -4.66
C ALA A 42 -5.94 7.04 -4.15
N LEU A 43 -4.63 7.25 -3.96
CA LEU A 43 -4.04 8.51 -3.52
C LEU A 43 -3.47 9.34 -4.68
N GLN A 44 -3.66 8.91 -5.93
CA GLN A 44 -3.14 9.62 -7.08
C GLN A 44 -3.74 11.03 -7.19
N GLY A 45 -2.89 12.01 -7.49
CA GLY A 45 -3.22 13.44 -7.51
C GLY A 45 -3.25 14.10 -6.14
N GLN A 46 -3.05 13.35 -5.04
CA GLN A 46 -3.01 13.92 -3.69
C GLN A 46 -1.64 14.52 -3.37
N VAL A 47 -1.65 15.47 -2.44
CA VAL A 47 -0.45 16.19 -1.97
C VAL A 47 0.04 15.59 -0.66
N PHE A 48 1.34 15.33 -0.60
CA PHE A 48 2.05 14.80 0.54
C PHE A 48 3.04 15.85 1.06
N ALA A 49 3.02 16.07 2.38
CA ALA A 49 4.01 16.94 3.01
C ALA A 49 5.26 16.11 3.33
N CYS A 50 6.33 16.32 2.57
CA CYS A 50 7.65 15.74 2.79
C CYS A 50 8.40 16.51 3.88
N GLN A 51 8.65 15.86 5.01
CA GLN A 51 9.45 16.45 6.07
C GLN A 51 10.93 16.43 5.69
N THR A 52 11.56 17.61 5.71
CA THR A 52 13.00 17.75 5.42
C THR A 52 13.76 18.07 6.70
N ARG A 53 15.05 17.70 6.74
CA ARG A 53 15.93 18.03 7.88
C ARG A 53 16.11 19.54 8.08
N LEU A 54 15.78 20.35 7.08
CA LEU A 54 15.85 21.81 7.11
C LEU A 54 14.58 22.46 7.68
N GLY A 55 13.64 21.66 8.22
CA GLY A 55 12.50 22.11 9.02
C GLY A 55 11.31 22.67 8.24
N ARG A 56 11.47 22.99 6.94
CA ARG A 56 10.34 23.34 6.07
C ARG A 56 9.86 22.10 5.33
N PRO A 57 8.57 21.73 5.43
CA PRO A 57 8.03 20.67 4.61
C PRO A 57 8.03 21.10 3.13
N ILE A 58 8.24 20.13 2.26
CA ILE A 58 8.12 20.28 0.81
C ILE A 58 6.88 19.52 0.39
N GLU A 59 6.00 20.17 -0.36
CA GLU A 59 4.82 19.52 -0.91
C GLU A 59 5.21 18.72 -2.14
N LEU A 60 4.86 17.45 -2.15
CA LEU A 60 5.03 16.53 -3.26
C LEU A 60 3.66 16.02 -3.69
N THR A 61 3.33 16.13 -4.97
CA THR A 61 2.08 15.61 -5.53
C THR A 61 2.33 14.24 -6.11
N LEU A 62 1.51 13.25 -5.76
CA LEU A 62 1.57 11.94 -6.38
C LEU A 62 1.04 12.03 -7.83
N SER A 63 1.93 11.93 -8.82
CA SER A 63 1.55 12.09 -10.22
C SER A 63 1.20 10.76 -10.90
N ALA A 64 1.96 9.69 -10.60
CA ALA A 64 1.75 8.39 -11.24
C ALA A 64 2.09 7.20 -10.34
N VAL A 65 1.44 6.06 -10.60
CA VAL A 65 1.79 4.75 -10.06
C VAL A 65 2.02 3.82 -11.24
N ASN A 66 3.26 3.39 -11.44
CA ASN A 66 3.69 2.58 -12.58
C ASN A 66 4.08 1.19 -12.11
N THR A 67 3.30 0.17 -12.50
CA THR A 67 3.77 -1.22 -12.45
C THR A 67 4.88 -1.39 -13.48
N GLY A 68 6.05 -1.85 -13.04
CA GLY A 68 7.19 -2.07 -13.92
C GLY A 68 6.86 -3.13 -14.97
N ALA A 69 6.34 -2.74 -16.13
CA ALA A 69 6.22 -3.61 -17.30
C ALA A 69 7.59 -3.88 -17.95
N HIS A 70 8.63 -3.16 -17.52
CA HIS A 70 9.96 -3.16 -18.16
C HIS A 70 10.97 -4.16 -17.61
N HIS A 71 10.65 -4.87 -16.53
CA HIS A 71 11.47 -6.01 -16.10
C HIS A 71 10.62 -7.26 -16.19
N ALA A 72 10.96 -8.14 -17.13
CA ALA A 72 10.46 -9.50 -17.11
C ALA A 72 10.61 -10.04 -15.68
N PRO A 73 9.55 -10.58 -15.06
CA PRO A 73 9.60 -11.01 -13.67
C PRO A 73 10.57 -12.18 -13.55
N LEU A 74 11.85 -11.91 -13.35
CA LEU A 74 12.90 -12.92 -13.29
C LEU A 74 12.77 -13.81 -12.05
N SER A 75 11.92 -13.45 -11.08
CA SER A 75 11.88 -14.14 -9.77
C SER A 75 10.50 -14.17 -9.09
N GLY A 76 9.39 -13.90 -9.79
CA GLY A 76 8.06 -13.87 -9.14
C GLY A 76 7.91 -12.77 -8.06
N GLN A 77 8.67 -11.67 -8.19
CA GLN A 77 8.58 -10.50 -7.33
C GLN A 77 7.70 -9.45 -8.01
N ALA A 78 6.70 -8.94 -7.30
CA ALA A 78 5.90 -7.82 -7.77
C ALA A 78 6.63 -6.52 -7.46
N GLN A 79 6.84 -5.71 -8.50
CA GLN A 79 7.51 -4.42 -8.41
C GLN A 79 6.63 -3.34 -9.02
N PHE A 80 6.53 -2.22 -8.30
CA PHE A 80 5.87 -1.01 -8.81
C PHE A 80 6.64 0.22 -8.35
N THR A 81 6.49 1.30 -9.10
CA THR A 81 7.11 2.59 -8.83
C THR A 81 6.03 3.62 -8.63
N VAL A 82 6.22 4.50 -7.66
CA VAL A 82 5.32 5.62 -7.37
C VAL A 82 6.11 6.90 -7.67
N SER A 83 5.58 7.73 -8.55
CA SER A 83 6.23 8.95 -9.02
C SER A 83 5.57 10.17 -8.41
N PHE A 84 6.38 11.04 -7.80
CA PHE A 84 5.95 12.28 -7.17
C PHE A 84 6.52 13.48 -7.93
N GLU A 85 5.77 14.58 -7.96
CA GLU A 85 6.20 15.86 -8.50
C GLU A 85 6.39 16.86 -7.36
N GLY A 86 7.53 17.54 -7.36
CA GLY A 86 7.86 18.55 -6.36
C GLY A 86 8.41 19.84 -6.96
N PRO A 87 8.52 20.89 -6.13
CA PRO A 87 8.94 22.21 -6.57
C PRO A 87 10.43 22.26 -6.95
N ARG A 88 10.72 22.83 -8.12
CA ARG A 88 12.10 23.05 -8.61
C ARG A 88 12.96 23.94 -7.72
N GLY A 89 12.35 24.83 -6.94
CA GLY A 89 13.08 25.79 -6.11
C GLY A 89 13.83 25.15 -4.93
N ARG A 90 13.45 23.91 -4.56
CA ARG A 90 14.06 23.16 -3.45
C ARG A 90 14.13 21.67 -3.83
N PRO A 91 15.11 21.27 -4.65
CA PRO A 91 15.32 19.87 -4.99
C PRO A 91 15.63 19.04 -3.74
N LEU A 92 14.92 17.92 -3.57
CA LEU A 92 15.32 16.89 -2.63
C LEU A 92 16.49 16.10 -3.23
N GLN A 93 17.39 15.65 -2.36
CA GLN A 93 18.42 14.70 -2.75
C GLN A 93 17.83 13.29 -2.71
N GLU A 94 18.54 12.32 -3.26
CA GLU A 94 18.19 10.92 -3.06
C GLU A 94 18.24 10.55 -1.57
N GLY A 95 17.22 9.84 -1.08
CA GLY A 95 17.22 9.33 0.29
C GLY A 95 15.84 8.99 0.85
N ILE A 96 15.80 8.62 2.13
CA ILE A 96 14.57 8.27 2.84
C ILE A 96 13.94 9.51 3.46
N TYR A 97 12.68 9.77 3.09
CA TYR A 97 11.90 10.90 3.57
C TYR A 97 10.57 10.45 4.18
N ALA A 98 10.17 11.15 5.24
CA ALA A 98 8.84 10.97 5.84
C ALA A 98 7.82 11.84 5.08
N LEU A 99 6.91 11.18 4.38
CA LEU A 99 5.78 11.78 3.70
C LEU A 99 4.55 11.70 4.59
N GLN A 100 3.94 12.85 4.84
CA GLN A 100 2.76 12.96 5.67
C GLN A 100 1.55 13.28 4.81
N HIS A 101 0.52 12.46 4.94
CA HIS A 101 -0.77 12.64 4.28
C HIS A 101 -1.89 12.68 5.34
N PRO A 102 -2.88 13.59 5.22
CA PRO A 102 -3.93 13.72 6.24
C PRO A 102 -4.75 12.45 6.47
N GLN A 103 -5.00 11.67 5.43
CA GLN A 103 -5.85 10.47 5.49
C GLN A 103 -5.06 9.16 5.56
N ALA A 104 -3.85 9.13 4.99
CA ALA A 104 -3.03 7.91 4.92
C ALA A 104 -1.97 7.84 6.03
N GLY A 105 -1.83 8.91 6.81
CA GLY A 105 -0.85 8.99 7.89
C GLY A 105 0.54 9.33 7.38
N THR A 106 1.55 8.97 8.17
CA THR A 106 2.97 9.20 7.83
C THR A 106 3.59 7.92 7.29
N THR A 107 4.29 8.02 6.17
CA THR A 107 5.00 6.90 5.54
C THR A 107 6.41 7.31 5.16
N ALA A 108 7.38 6.42 5.31
CA ALA A 108 8.77 6.68 4.99
C ALA A 108 9.12 6.03 3.65
N LEU A 109 9.44 6.85 2.64
CA LEU A 109 9.79 6.37 1.30
C LEU A 109 11.20 6.77 0.92
N HIS A 110 11.88 5.88 0.20
CA HIS A 110 13.10 6.23 -0.51
C HIS A 110 12.72 6.95 -1.80
N LEU A 111 13.09 8.22 -1.92
CA LEU A 111 12.84 9.05 -3.09
C LEU A 111 14.13 9.23 -3.87
N THR A 112 14.08 8.98 -5.17
CA THR A 112 15.20 9.23 -6.10
C THR A 112 14.77 10.27 -7.14
N PRO A 113 15.48 11.40 -7.31
CA PRO A 113 15.18 12.36 -8.36
C PRO A 113 15.50 11.76 -9.74
N VAL A 114 14.53 11.74 -10.65
CA VAL A 114 14.67 11.08 -11.98
C VAL A 114 14.56 12.05 -13.16
N ALA A 115 13.87 13.17 -12.99
CA ALA A 115 13.72 14.18 -14.04
C ALA A 115 13.63 15.59 -13.46
N HIS A 116 14.16 16.55 -14.22
CA HIS A 116 14.17 17.97 -13.88
C HIS A 116 13.59 18.76 -15.05
N GLY A 117 12.34 19.21 -14.92
CA GLY A 117 11.64 20.02 -15.91
C GLY A 117 10.99 21.25 -15.27
N GLU A 118 9.71 21.47 -15.56
CA GLU A 118 8.90 22.46 -14.83
C GLU A 118 8.79 22.09 -13.34
N PHE A 119 8.63 20.80 -13.08
CA PHE A 119 8.70 20.16 -11.76
C PHE A 119 9.90 19.22 -11.67
N ILE A 120 10.26 18.82 -10.45
CA ILE A 120 11.19 17.72 -10.22
C ILE A 120 10.38 16.46 -9.99
N THR A 121 10.67 15.42 -10.74
CA THR A 121 10.04 14.11 -10.57
C THR A 121 10.91 13.25 -9.65
N TYR A 122 10.28 12.62 -8.66
CA TYR A 122 10.91 11.72 -7.71
C TYR A 122 10.24 10.35 -7.78
N ASP A 123 11.00 9.30 -7.96
CA ASP A 123 10.49 7.94 -7.97
C ASP A 123 10.75 7.24 -6.63
N ALA A 124 9.76 6.51 -6.16
CA ALA A 124 9.84 5.56 -5.06
C ALA A 124 9.62 4.15 -5.60
N HIS A 125 10.63 3.30 -5.50
CA HIS A 125 10.55 1.91 -5.97
C HIS A 125 10.15 0.97 -4.85
N PHE A 126 9.11 0.18 -5.09
CA PHE A 126 8.63 -0.83 -4.16
C PHE A 126 8.97 -2.22 -4.70
N ASN A 127 9.76 -2.95 -3.92
CA ASN A 127 10.05 -4.36 -4.14
C ASN A 127 9.36 -5.15 -3.05
N LEU A 128 8.31 -5.89 -3.41
CA LEU A 128 7.66 -6.79 -2.47
C LEU A 128 8.39 -8.13 -2.53
N LEU A 129 9.25 -8.34 -1.53
CA LEU A 129 9.90 -9.62 -1.30
C LEU A 129 8.81 -10.65 -0.98
N SER A 130 8.78 -11.68 -1.80
CA SER A 130 7.79 -12.73 -1.80
C SER A 130 8.08 -13.80 -0.75
#